data_AF-A0A378A426-F1
#
_entry.id   AF-A0A378A426-F1
#
_cell.length_a   1.000
_cell.length_b   1.000
_cell.length_c   1.000
_cell.angle_alpha   90.00
_cell.angle_beta   90.00
_cell.angle_gamma   90.00
#
_symmetry.space_group_name_H-M   'P 1'
#
loop_
_entity.id
_entity.type
_entity.pdbx_description
1 polymer ?
#
loop_
_entity_poly.entity_id
_entity_poly.type
_entity_poly.pdbx_seq_one_letter_code
_entity_poly.pdbx_strand_id
1 'polypeptide(L)' 'MPTGHRFLATDLHQFVVSLFTHLGSTPGEATLVANHLIAANLAGHDSTASG' A
#
# COMPACT_ATOMS: atom_id res chain seq x y z
N MET A 1 4.24 -23.31 6.91
CA MET A 1 4.48 -22.76 5.56
C MET A 1 4.17 -21.27 5.64
N PRO A 2 5.10 -20.36 5.35
CA PRO A 2 4.76 -18.94 5.30
C PRO A 2 3.95 -18.70 4.02
N THR A 3 2.66 -18.40 4.17
CA THR A 3 1.76 -18.00 3.08
C THR A 3 1.83 -16.50 2.77
N GLY A 4 2.82 -15.80 3.34
CA GLY A 4 2.98 -14.37 3.19
C GLY A 4 3.71 -14.00 1.89
N HIS A 5 3.08 -13.17 1.07
CA HIS A 5 3.73 -12.50 -0.06
C HIS A 5 4.29 -11.15 0.40
N ARG A 6 5.58 -10.91 0.12
CA ARG A 6 6.24 -9.64 0.43
C ARG A 6 6.33 -8.82 -0.84
N PHE A 7 5.72 -7.65 -0.82
CA PHE A 7 5.75 -6.68 -1.90
C PHE A 7 6.61 -5.49 -1.49
N LEU A 8 7.27 -4.84 -2.45
CA LEU A 8 7.86 -3.54 -2.20
C LEU A 8 6.72 -2.52 -2.03
N ALA A 9 6.92 -1.55 -1.13
CA ALA A 9 5.95 -0.49 -0.89
C ALA A 9 5.64 0.27 -2.19
N THR A 10 6.64 0.49 -3.04
CA THR A 10 6.47 1.15 -4.34
C THR A 10 5.56 0.36 -5.28
N ASP A 11 5.74 -0.96 -5.37
CA ASP A 11 4.92 -1.82 -6.23
C ASP A 11 3.47 -1.88 -5.75
N LEU A 12 3.27 -1.99 -4.43
CA LEU A 12 1.94 -1.97 -3.82
C LEU A 12 1.25 -0.61 -4.04
N HIS A 13 1.99 0.50 -3.92
CA HIS A 13 1.47 1.83 -4.19
C HIS A 13 0.99 1.97 -5.64
N GLN A 14 1.83 1.61 -6.61
CA GLN A 14 1.48 1.68 -8.04
C GLN A 14 0.28 0.79 -8.38
N PHE A 15 0.20 -0.40 -7.78
CA PHE A 15 -0.94 -1.29 -7.95
C PHE A 15 -2.24 -0.66 -7.46
N VAL A 16 -2.24 -0.09 -6.25
CA VAL A 16 -3.43 0.57 -5.68
C VAL A 16 -3.83 1.81 -6.49
N VAL A 17 -2.88 2.66 -6.88
CA VAL A 17 -3.17 3.83 -7.74
C VAL A 17 -3.81 3.40 -9.05
N SER A 18 -3.25 2.38 -9.70
CA SER A 18 -3.78 1.85 -10.96
C SER A 18 -5.18 1.30 -10.76
N LEU A 19 -5.43 0.51 -9.71
CA LEU A 19 -6.73 -0.07 -9.40
C LEU A 19 -7.80 1.02 -9.24
N PHE A 20 -7.57 2.01 -8.39
CA PHE A 20 -8.56 3.07 -8.13
C PHE A 20 -8.76 3.98 -9.34
N THR A 21 -7.72 4.23 -10.13
CA THR A 21 -7.85 4.95 -11.41
C THR A 21 -8.76 4.18 -12.39
N HIS A 22 -8.60 2.86 -12.50
CA HIS A 22 -9.48 2.02 -13.35
C HIS A 22 -10.92 1.95 -12.84
N LEU A 23 -11.13 2.10 -11.53
CA LEU A 23 -12.45 2.18 -10.91
C LEU A 23 -13.11 3.56 -11.07
N GLY A 24 -12.43 4.51 -11.73
CA GLY A 24 -12.96 5.84 -12.04
C GLY A 24 -12.59 6.93 -11.03
N SER A 25 -11.72 6.64 -10.05
CA SER A 25 -11.18 7.68 -9.18
C SER A 25 -10.26 8.62 -9.96
N THR A 26 -10.21 9.88 -9.52
CA THR A 26 -9.21 10.80 -10.04
C THR A 26 -7.80 10.35 -9.63
N PRO A 27 -6.74 10.69 -10.39
CA PRO A 27 -5.37 10.33 -10.02
C PRO A 27 -4.97 10.81 -8.62
N GLY A 28 -5.51 11.95 -8.18
CA GLY A 28 -5.28 12.51 -6.85
C GLY A 28 -5.90 11.64 -5.75
N GLU A 29 -7.17 11.25 -5.88
CA GLU A 29 -7.85 10.38 -4.92
C GLU A 29 -7.19 9.01 -4.85
N ALA A 30 -6.86 8.41 -5.99
CA ALA A 30 -6.19 7.12 -6.06
C ALA A 30 -4.83 7.15 -5.33
N THR A 31 -4.08 8.24 -5.47
CA THR A 31 -2.79 8.44 -4.79
C THR A 31 -2.96 8.62 -3.27
N LEU A 32 -3.98 9.34 -2.82
CA LEU A 32 -4.26 9.51 -1.39
C LEU A 32 -4.62 8.17 -0.72
N VAL A 33 -5.43 7.36 -1.39
CA VAL A 33 -5.78 6.01 -0.92
C VAL A 33 -4.55 5.12 -0.84
N ALA A 34 -3.71 5.11 -1.88
CA ALA A 34 -2.46 4.34 -1.89
C ALA A 34 -1.50 4.76 -0.77
N ASN A 35 -1.31 6.06 -0.55
CA ASN A 35 -0.48 6.57 0.53
C ASN A 35 -0.98 6.13 1.90
N HIS A 36 -2.30 6.18 2.14
CA HIS A 36 -2.88 5.77 3.41
C HIS A 36 -2.69 4.26 3.67
N LEU A 37 -2.91 3.42 2.65
CA LEU A 37 -2.70 1.96 2.74
C LEU A 37 -1.23 1.62 3.03
N ILE A 38 -0.29 2.29 2.37
CA ILE A 38 1.15 2.08 2.61
C ILE A 38 1.53 2.52 4.03
N ALA A 39 1.05 3.68 4.48
CA ALA A 39 1.31 4.18 5.83
C ALA A 39 0.73 3.26 6.90
N ALA A 40 -0.48 2.73 6.71
CA ALA A 40 -1.08 1.75 7.61
C ALA A 40 -0.29 0.43 7.65
N ASN A 41 0.17 -0.06 6.50
CA ASN A 41 1.05 -1.23 6.44
C ASN A 41 2.38 -0.98 7.15
N LEU A 42 2.98 0.21 6.99
CA LEU A 42 4.23 0.55 7.66
C LEU A 42 4.04 0.69 9.18
N ALA A 43 2.95 1.32 9.64
CA ALA A 43 2.62 1.44 11.06
C ALA A 43 2.34 0.08 11.71
N GLY A 44 1.71 -0.85 10.97
CA GLY A 44 1.54 -2.24 11.41
C GLY A 44 2.83 -3.08 11.39
N HIS A 45 3.80 -2.71 10.54
CA HIS A 45 5.08 -3.41 10.41
C HIS A 45 6.16 -2.89 11.36
N ASP A 46 6.09 -1.61 11.78
CA ASP A 46 6.99 -0.99 12.79
C ASP A 46 6.59 -1.33 14.24
N SER A 47 5.46 -2.02 14.43
CA SER A 47 5.06 -2.53 15.75
C SER A 47 5.99 -3.65 16.28
N THR A 48 6.99 -4.09 15.50
CA THR A 48 8.05 -5.01 15.94
C THR A 48 9.41 -4.63 15.34
N ALA A 49 9.96 -3.50 15.78
CA ALA A 49 11.40 -3.27 15.78
C ALA A 49 11.87 -3.04 17.24
N SER A 50 11.67 -4.05 18.09
CA SER A 50 12.53 -4.23 19.26
C SER A 50 13.60 -5.25 18.89
N GLY A 51 14.82 -4.73 18.75
CA GLY A 51 16.07 -5.43 18.54
C GLY A 51 17.20 -4.43 18.65
#